data_AF-A0A0R3TUK7-F1
#
_entry.id   AF-A0A0R3TUK7-F1
#
_cell.length_a   1.000
_cell.length_b   1.000
_cell.length_c   1.000
_cell.angle_alpha   90.00
_cell.angle_beta   90.00
_cell.angle_gamma   90.00
#
_symmetry.space_group_name_H-M   'P 1'
#
loop_
_entity.id
_entity.type
_entity.pdbx_description
1 polymer ?
#
loop_
_entity_poly.entity_id
_entity_poly.type
_entity_poly.pdbx_seq_one_letter_code
_entity_poly.pdbx_strand_id
1 'polypeptide(L)'
;MGRRRRCPKVEWGEDSDVDMKTEKLHQDMPKKSLHQRLKNKERKKKLKKGKSDFADQIRELEHAEPIPEPVLEFPTSQPSFVPSSDVATLVSGFLTRKMNLQEHTEGNMYLTDFYAVNCFLSVHAAPFIAEKYDTIMEKNSANRKDCKAVAAVDSMLPYIFTSSNLLKGNWPLPSWALEFDSAEPKQKLDKFQRKNVQVISKIQDFNSKYFKRQQKRTILPSIRQFEATHTTVLAAEGLQQVRSLLESIPLLLTIKSDITTCYDIIDHGPSGICFQYRTLCLEMPRGQSKNKTSILLHAPLVRWVQRTVILVPPPVLKIVNEIICVAPVSDEQQAKYADIIRDAIEDWVSNIEKTGLNSTVLPPSEVSKKGMKISQLSSMTGMNQIYSEQCLSECDWDLQIAMQAFSRLREAGMLPEKAFA
;
A
#
# COMPACT_ATOMS: atom_id res chain seq x y z
N MET A 1 -9.44 51.81 -13.44
CA MET A 1 -9.59 52.18 -12.01
C MET A 1 -9.60 50.92 -11.17
N GLY A 2 -8.63 50.78 -10.25
CA GLY A 2 -8.54 49.64 -9.33
C GLY A 2 -7.48 49.94 -8.29
N ARG A 3 -7.88 50.62 -7.20
CA ARG A 3 -6.98 51.07 -6.13
C ARG A 3 -6.45 49.86 -5.35
N ARG A 4 -5.19 49.46 -5.63
CA ARG A 4 -4.40 48.61 -4.71
C ARG A 4 -4.01 49.45 -3.50
N ARG A 5 -4.54 49.12 -2.32
CA ARG A 5 -4.06 49.66 -1.04
C ARG A 5 -2.65 49.12 -0.79
N ARG A 6 -1.65 49.99 -0.86
CA ARG A 6 -0.30 49.73 -0.33
C ARG A 6 -0.36 49.88 1.19
N CYS A 7 0.00 48.84 1.93
CA CYS A 7 0.33 48.98 3.35
C CYS A 7 1.71 49.63 3.47
N PRO A 8 1.94 50.59 4.39
CA PRO A 8 3.26 51.17 4.58
C PRO A 8 4.20 50.16 5.23
N LYS A 9 5.41 50.11 4.69
CA LYS A 9 6.57 49.40 5.22
C LYS A 9 7.06 50.20 6.42
N VAL A 10 7.04 49.61 7.62
CA VAL A 10 7.65 50.23 8.81
C VAL A 10 9.12 49.87 8.79
N GLU A 11 9.97 50.90 8.67
CA GLU A 11 11.41 50.82 8.82
C GLU A 11 11.73 50.63 10.31
N TRP A 12 12.51 49.59 10.62
CA TRP A 12 13.11 49.42 11.93
C TRP A 12 14.46 50.14 11.91
N GLY A 13 14.54 51.27 12.61
CA GLY A 13 15.81 51.91 12.95
C GLY A 13 16.43 51.22 14.16
N GLU A 14 17.72 50.96 14.07
CA GLU A 14 18.58 50.45 15.12
C GLU A 14 18.86 51.50 16.21
N ASP A 15 19.16 50.99 17.40
CA ASP A 15 19.86 51.56 18.55
C ASP A 15 19.24 52.70 19.37
N SER A 16 18.82 52.35 20.60
CA SER A 16 19.46 52.87 21.82
C SER A 16 18.92 52.17 23.07
N ASP A 17 19.82 51.52 23.81
CA ASP A 17 19.63 51.07 25.19
C ASP A 17 19.32 52.27 26.10
N VAL A 18 18.08 52.34 26.62
CA VAL A 18 17.78 53.11 27.84
C VAL A 18 16.71 52.38 28.65
N ASP A 19 17.13 51.96 29.84
CA ASP A 19 16.33 51.44 30.93
C ASP A 19 15.22 52.44 31.33
N MET A 20 13.97 52.17 30.96
CA MET A 20 12.80 52.85 31.51
C MET A 20 11.71 51.86 31.90
N LYS A 21 11.61 51.66 33.21
CA LYS A 21 10.46 51.07 33.91
C LYS A 21 9.15 51.63 33.34
N THR A 22 8.44 50.82 32.57
CA THR A 22 7.11 51.16 32.11
C THR A 22 6.10 50.76 33.19
N GLU A 23 5.72 51.72 34.02
CA GLU A 23 4.47 51.68 34.77
C GLU A 23 3.32 51.50 33.77
N LYS A 24 2.75 50.29 33.73
CA LYS A 24 1.52 50.04 32.97
C LYS A 24 0.36 50.72 33.70
N LEU A 25 0.04 51.91 33.21
CA LEU A 25 -1.21 52.62 33.42
C LEU A 25 -2.37 51.62 33.25
N HIS A 26 -3.02 51.26 34.36
CA HIS A 26 -4.21 50.44 34.38
C HIS A 26 -5.34 51.21 33.68
N GLN A 27 -5.55 50.95 32.39
CA GLN A 27 -6.81 51.29 31.74
C GLN A 27 -7.92 50.50 32.43
N ASP A 28 -8.79 51.25 33.09
CA ASP A 28 -9.87 50.78 33.96
C ASP A 28 -10.93 50.08 33.10
N MET A 29 -10.71 48.78 32.83
CA MET A 29 -11.69 47.94 32.19
C MET A 29 -12.95 47.89 33.05
N PRO A 30 -14.15 48.11 32.49
CA PRO A 30 -15.39 48.18 33.26
C PRO A 30 -15.52 46.90 34.09
N LYS A 31 -15.47 47.09 35.42
CA LYS A 31 -15.54 46.00 36.39
C LYS A 31 -16.85 45.27 36.13
N LYS A 32 -16.76 44.04 35.59
CA LYS A 32 -17.91 43.14 35.38
C LYS A 32 -18.83 43.23 36.59
N SER A 33 -20.13 43.45 36.36
CA SER A 33 -21.10 43.69 37.41
C SER A 33 -21.00 42.61 38.50
N LEU A 34 -21.25 42.99 39.75
CA LEU A 34 -21.19 42.09 40.91
C LEU A 34 -22.00 40.80 40.65
N HIS A 35 -23.15 40.94 39.99
CA HIS A 35 -24.00 39.84 39.55
C HIS A 35 -23.29 38.88 38.58
N GLN A 36 -22.56 39.40 37.59
CA GLN A 36 -21.82 38.57 36.63
C GLN A 36 -20.61 37.87 37.26
N ARG A 37 -19.97 38.49 38.25
CA ARG A 37 -18.90 37.87 39.05
C ARG A 37 -19.43 36.71 39.90
N LEU A 38 -20.58 36.89 40.55
CA LEU A 38 -21.26 35.84 41.33
C LEU A 38 -21.69 34.67 40.45
N LYS A 39 -22.32 34.94 39.30
CA LYS A 39 -22.72 33.91 38.32
C LYS A 39 -21.53 33.09 37.79
N ASN A 40 -20.40 33.75 37.54
CA ASN A 40 -19.17 33.06 37.12
C ASN A 40 -18.56 32.22 38.26
N LYS A 41 -18.65 32.69 39.51
CA LYS A 41 -18.20 31.94 40.70
C LYS A 41 -19.05 30.68 40.90
N GLU A 42 -20.38 30.79 40.76
CA GLU A 42 -21.30 29.64 40.81
C GLU A 42 -21.05 28.66 39.67
N ARG A 43 -20.86 29.13 38.44
CA ARG A 43 -20.54 28.27 37.29
C ARG A 43 -19.23 27.51 37.51
N LYS A 44 -18.20 28.16 38.06
CA LYS A 44 -16.93 27.50 38.42
C LYS A 44 -17.12 26.47 39.52
N LYS A 45 -17.95 26.75 40.54
CA LYS A 45 -18.30 25.77 41.58
C LYS A 45 -19.04 24.56 41.01
N LYS A 46 -20.04 24.78 40.14
CA LYS A 46 -20.77 23.70 39.45
C LYS A 46 -19.84 22.86 38.56
N LEU A 47 -18.92 23.49 37.83
CA LEU A 47 -17.94 22.77 37.01
C LEU A 47 -16.97 21.93 37.86
N LYS A 48 -16.51 22.47 39.00
CA LYS A 48 -15.66 21.72 39.93
C LYS A 48 -16.39 20.52 40.53
N LYS A 49 -17.66 20.71 40.92
CA LYS A 49 -18.50 19.63 41.42
C LYS A 49 -18.71 18.56 40.34
N GLY A 50 -19.12 18.93 39.14
CA GLY A 50 -19.30 17.96 38.04
C GLY A 50 -18.02 17.23 37.63
N LYS A 51 -16.83 17.85 37.78
CA LYS A 51 -15.55 17.15 37.58
C LYS A 51 -15.24 16.14 38.69
N SER A 52 -15.58 16.46 39.93
CA SER A 52 -15.47 15.52 41.06
C SER A 52 -16.42 14.35 40.85
N ASP A 53 -17.71 14.66 40.64
CA ASP A 53 -18.76 13.66 40.43
C ASP A 53 -18.43 12.72 39.26
N PHE A 54 -17.85 13.25 38.16
CA PHE A 54 -17.39 12.43 37.04
C PHE A 54 -16.16 11.56 37.38
N ALA A 55 -15.19 12.10 38.12
CA ALA A 55 -14.03 11.31 38.56
C ALA A 55 -14.41 10.23 39.58
N ASP A 56 -15.45 10.48 40.37
CA ASP A 56 -16.02 9.50 41.31
C ASP A 56 -16.79 8.42 40.56
N GLN A 57 -17.58 8.78 39.54
CA GLN A 57 -18.24 7.81 38.64
C GLN A 57 -17.25 6.95 37.85
N ILE A 58 -16.14 7.51 37.37
CA ILE A 58 -15.10 6.71 36.71
C ILE A 58 -14.45 5.74 37.70
N ARG A 59 -14.17 6.17 38.93
CA ARG A 59 -13.63 5.26 39.96
C ARG A 59 -14.62 4.17 40.36
N GLU A 60 -15.92 4.47 40.42
CA GLU A 60 -16.96 3.46 40.61
C GLU A 60 -17.02 2.46 39.44
N LEU A 61 -16.80 2.92 38.20
CA LEU A 61 -16.73 2.04 37.03
C LEU A 61 -15.44 1.21 36.97
N GLU A 62 -14.31 1.76 37.43
CA GLU A 62 -13.03 1.04 37.56
C GLU A 62 -13.08 -0.04 38.66
N HIS A 63 -14.02 0.05 39.60
CA HIS A 63 -14.20 -0.89 40.71
C HIS A 63 -15.48 -1.73 40.58
N ALA A 64 -16.28 -1.50 39.54
CA ALA A 64 -17.35 -2.40 39.18
C ALA A 64 -16.72 -3.75 38.83
N GLU A 65 -17.25 -4.83 39.42
CA GLU A 65 -16.84 -6.18 39.04
C GLU A 65 -16.97 -6.29 37.52
N PRO A 66 -15.92 -6.75 36.80
CA PRO A 66 -15.98 -6.88 35.37
C PRO A 66 -17.18 -7.76 35.05
N ILE A 67 -18.17 -7.18 34.36
CA ILE A 67 -19.24 -7.95 33.75
C ILE A 67 -18.50 -9.02 32.94
N PRO A 68 -18.71 -10.33 33.21
CA PRO A 68 -18.02 -11.36 32.46
C PRO A 68 -18.37 -11.12 31.00
N GLU A 69 -17.38 -10.65 30.23
CA GLU A 69 -17.55 -10.45 28.80
C GLU A 69 -18.06 -11.78 28.26
N PRO A 70 -19.18 -11.81 27.51
CA PRO A 70 -19.56 -13.02 26.84
C PRO A 70 -18.36 -13.39 25.97
N VAL A 71 -17.67 -14.47 26.33
CA VAL A 71 -16.55 -15.00 25.57
C VAL A 71 -17.15 -15.39 24.23
N LEU A 72 -17.04 -14.49 23.27
CA LEU A 72 -17.38 -14.74 21.89
C LEU A 72 -16.28 -15.69 21.39
N GLU A 73 -16.49 -16.97 21.63
CA GLU A 73 -15.65 -18.02 21.07
C GLU A 73 -15.86 -18.01 19.57
N PHE A 74 -14.98 -17.30 18.87
CA PHE A 74 -14.92 -17.39 17.43
C PHE A 74 -14.52 -18.81 17.04
N PRO A 75 -15.09 -19.37 15.96
CA PRO A 75 -14.64 -20.65 15.43
C PRO A 75 -13.13 -20.62 15.21
N THR A 76 -12.44 -21.70 15.56
CA THR A 76 -11.01 -21.83 15.29
C THR A 76 -10.76 -21.73 13.79
N SER A 77 -9.84 -20.83 13.41
CA SER A 77 -9.46 -20.64 12.01
C SER A 77 -8.88 -21.94 11.45
N GLN A 78 -9.56 -22.53 10.47
CA GLN A 78 -9.01 -23.63 9.67
C GLN A 78 -8.24 -23.06 8.47
N PRO A 79 -7.16 -23.73 8.04
CA PRO A 79 -6.35 -23.25 6.92
C PRO A 79 -7.07 -23.39 5.58
N SER A 80 -7.91 -24.41 5.40
CA SER A 80 -8.61 -24.69 4.14
C SER A 80 -9.85 -25.54 4.40
N PHE A 81 -10.94 -25.28 3.67
CA PHE A 81 -12.16 -26.08 3.70
C PHE A 81 -12.32 -26.88 2.42
N VAL A 82 -12.45 -28.20 2.57
CA VAL A 82 -12.49 -29.16 1.46
C VAL A 82 -13.62 -30.16 1.71
N PRO A 83 -14.75 -30.07 0.98
CA PRO A 83 -15.91 -30.92 1.21
C PRO A 83 -15.76 -32.32 0.58
N SER A 84 -14.89 -32.49 -0.42
CA SER A 84 -14.68 -33.75 -1.13
C SER A 84 -13.22 -33.92 -1.55
N SER A 85 -12.62 -35.10 -1.26
CA SER A 85 -11.22 -35.41 -1.57
C SER A 85 -10.92 -35.42 -3.08
N ASP A 86 -11.87 -35.88 -3.89
CA ASP A 86 -11.68 -35.93 -5.35
C ASP A 86 -11.66 -34.53 -5.95
N VAL A 87 -12.59 -33.67 -5.50
CA VAL A 87 -12.65 -32.26 -5.90
C VAL A 87 -11.41 -31.52 -5.39
N ALA A 88 -10.94 -31.82 -4.18
CA ALA A 88 -9.69 -31.28 -3.63
C ALA A 88 -8.50 -31.57 -4.54
N THR A 89 -8.35 -32.83 -4.93
CA THR A 89 -7.23 -33.28 -5.76
C THR A 89 -7.28 -32.59 -7.13
N LEU A 90 -8.48 -32.47 -7.70
CA LEU A 90 -8.70 -31.77 -8.96
C LEU A 90 -8.35 -30.27 -8.87
N VAL A 91 -8.85 -29.57 -7.85
CA VAL A 91 -8.60 -28.13 -7.65
C VAL A 91 -7.14 -27.87 -7.34
N SER A 92 -6.52 -28.68 -6.46
CA SER A 92 -5.10 -28.60 -6.15
C SER A 92 -4.24 -28.80 -7.39
N GLY A 93 -4.49 -29.86 -8.18
CA GLY A 93 -3.76 -30.10 -9.42
C GLY A 93 -3.94 -28.99 -10.45
N PHE A 94 -5.14 -28.42 -10.56
CA PHE A 94 -5.42 -27.26 -11.40
C PHE A 94 -4.62 -26.03 -10.96
N LEU A 95 -4.65 -25.71 -9.66
CA LEU A 95 -3.95 -24.57 -9.08
C LEU A 95 -2.43 -24.69 -9.25
N THR A 96 -1.86 -25.84 -8.93
CA THR A 96 -0.43 -26.11 -9.12
C THR A 96 -0.04 -25.89 -10.58
N ARG A 97 -0.84 -26.40 -11.54
CA ARG A 97 -0.58 -26.19 -12.97
C ARG A 97 -0.62 -24.70 -13.35
N LYS A 98 -1.63 -23.96 -12.87
CA LYS A 98 -1.77 -22.51 -13.12
C LYS A 98 -0.60 -21.73 -12.54
N MET A 99 -0.23 -21.99 -11.29
CA MET A 99 0.87 -21.32 -10.58
C MET A 99 2.23 -21.62 -11.22
N ASN A 100 2.51 -22.88 -11.57
CA ASN A 100 3.74 -23.27 -12.27
C ASN A 100 3.86 -22.54 -13.62
N LEU A 101 2.75 -22.38 -14.35
CA LEU A 101 2.79 -21.69 -15.63
C LEU A 101 3.16 -20.21 -15.47
N GLN A 102 2.69 -19.55 -14.41
CA GLN A 102 2.97 -18.13 -14.13
C GLN A 102 4.44 -17.82 -13.86
N GLU A 103 5.24 -18.80 -13.45
CA GLU A 103 6.68 -18.63 -13.20
C GLU A 103 7.52 -18.54 -14.47
N HIS A 104 7.02 -19.08 -15.58
CA HIS A 104 7.71 -18.99 -16.86
C HIS A 104 7.56 -17.59 -17.45
N THR A 105 8.62 -17.06 -18.06
CA THR A 105 8.64 -15.73 -18.69
C THR A 105 7.59 -15.60 -19.80
N GLU A 106 7.28 -16.71 -20.49
CA GLU A 106 6.21 -16.82 -21.50
C GLU A 106 4.85 -17.20 -20.91
N GLY A 107 4.81 -17.52 -19.62
CA GLY A 107 3.64 -18.02 -18.90
C GLY A 107 2.40 -17.14 -19.03
N ASN A 108 2.60 -15.81 -19.08
CA ASN A 108 1.52 -14.85 -19.29
C ASN A 108 0.78 -15.04 -20.62
N MET A 109 1.45 -15.52 -21.67
CA MET A 109 0.79 -15.80 -22.95
C MET A 109 -0.20 -16.97 -22.82
N TYR A 110 0.18 -17.99 -22.06
CA TYR A 110 -0.57 -19.22 -21.87
C TYR A 110 -1.56 -19.15 -20.70
N LEU A 111 -1.55 -18.09 -19.89
CA LEU A 111 -2.57 -17.88 -18.84
C LEU A 111 -3.99 -17.89 -19.41
N THR A 112 -4.17 -17.38 -20.63
CA THR A 112 -5.47 -17.38 -21.31
C THR A 112 -5.97 -18.78 -21.66
N ASP A 113 -5.08 -19.78 -21.72
CA ASP A 113 -5.46 -21.18 -21.93
C ASP A 113 -6.19 -21.77 -20.73
N PHE A 114 -6.16 -21.14 -19.55
CA PHE A 114 -6.99 -21.58 -18.44
C PHE A 114 -8.45 -21.12 -18.54
N TYR A 115 -8.79 -20.22 -19.46
CA TYR A 115 -10.09 -19.59 -19.52
C TYR A 115 -10.98 -20.15 -20.63
N ALA A 116 -12.29 -20.14 -20.39
CA ALA A 116 -13.30 -20.42 -21.40
C ALA A 116 -13.44 -19.24 -22.39
N VAL A 117 -14.03 -19.48 -23.56
CA VAL A 117 -14.20 -18.44 -24.60
C VAL A 117 -15.05 -17.27 -24.10
N ASN A 118 -16.08 -17.57 -23.31
CA ASN A 118 -17.04 -16.62 -22.71
C ASN A 118 -16.72 -16.32 -21.24
N CYS A 119 -15.44 -16.33 -20.86
CA CYS A 119 -15.04 -16.08 -19.48
C CYS A 119 -15.28 -14.63 -19.04
N PHE A 120 -15.32 -14.44 -17.73
CA PHE A 120 -15.41 -13.14 -17.08
C PHE A 120 -14.26 -12.98 -16.08
N LEU A 121 -13.64 -11.80 -16.06
CA LEU A 121 -12.59 -11.45 -15.10
C LEU A 121 -12.83 -10.05 -14.54
N SER A 122 -12.76 -9.91 -13.23
CA SER A 122 -12.69 -8.60 -12.57
C SER A 122 -11.49 -8.53 -11.61
N VAL A 123 -10.93 -7.32 -11.49
CA VAL A 123 -9.88 -7.02 -10.52
C VAL A 123 -10.45 -6.10 -9.46
N HIS A 124 -10.22 -6.43 -8.20
CA HIS A 124 -10.64 -5.68 -7.04
C HIS A 124 -9.37 -5.25 -6.30
N ALA A 125 -9.30 -3.99 -5.92
CA ALA A 125 -8.24 -3.51 -5.05
C ALA A 125 -8.81 -3.31 -3.66
N ALA A 126 -8.11 -3.77 -2.63
CA ALA A 126 -8.39 -3.36 -1.28
C ALA A 126 -8.32 -1.82 -1.22
N PRO A 127 -9.24 -1.15 -0.51
CA PRO A 127 -9.21 0.30 -0.37
C PRO A 127 -7.86 0.74 0.21
N PHE A 128 -6.98 1.29 -0.63
CA PHE A 128 -5.71 1.85 -0.21
C PHE A 128 -5.82 3.37 -0.16
N ILE A 129 -5.64 3.93 1.02
CA ILE A 129 -5.39 5.36 1.18
C ILE A 129 -3.92 5.53 0.86
N ALA A 130 -3.55 6.54 0.06
CA ALA A 130 -2.17 6.98 0.02
C ALA A 130 -1.76 7.39 1.45
N GLU A 131 -1.06 6.49 2.14
CA GLU A 131 -0.95 6.38 3.60
C GLU A 131 -0.13 7.50 4.27
N LYS A 132 -0.05 8.67 3.66
CA LYS A 132 0.65 9.84 4.20
C LYS A 132 -0.31 10.94 4.62
N TYR A 133 -1.38 10.56 5.31
CA TYR A 133 -2.30 11.52 5.93
C TYR A 133 -1.60 12.36 7.02
N ASP A 134 -0.62 11.77 7.71
CA ASP A 134 0.17 12.46 8.74
C ASP A 134 0.92 13.67 8.19
N THR A 135 1.49 13.57 6.98
CA THR A 135 2.17 14.72 6.34
C THR A 135 1.25 15.81 5.79
N ILE A 136 -0.07 15.56 5.67
CA ILE A 136 -1.04 16.59 5.26
C ILE A 136 -1.46 17.44 6.47
N MET A 137 -1.45 16.86 7.66
CA MET A 137 -1.76 17.55 8.92
C MET A 137 -0.53 18.22 9.54
N GLU A 138 0.67 17.68 9.31
CA GLU A 138 1.92 18.35 9.70
C GLU A 138 2.30 19.46 8.71
N LYS A 139 2.33 20.70 9.19
CA LYS A 139 2.67 21.92 8.42
C LYS A 139 4.14 21.99 7.97
N ASN A 140 4.87 20.88 7.91
CA ASN A 140 6.29 20.91 7.57
C ASN A 140 6.48 20.68 6.07
N SER A 141 6.47 21.80 5.33
CA SER A 141 6.72 21.87 3.89
C SER A 141 8.11 21.37 3.45
N ALA A 142 9.04 21.16 4.40
CA ALA A 142 10.41 20.73 4.14
C ALA A 142 10.53 19.24 3.72
N ASN A 143 9.68 18.34 4.23
CA ASN A 143 9.79 16.89 3.99
C ASN A 143 9.13 16.39 2.68
N ARG A 144 8.60 17.31 1.85
CA ARG A 144 7.91 16.96 0.60
C ARG A 144 8.83 16.43 -0.50
N LYS A 145 10.14 16.72 -0.46
CA LYS A 145 11.08 16.32 -1.51
C LYS A 145 11.52 14.85 -1.39
N ASP A 146 11.72 14.36 -0.17
CA ASP A 146 12.14 12.97 0.08
C ASP A 146 10.99 11.97 -0.10
N CYS A 147 9.74 12.44 -0.05
CA CYS A 147 8.55 11.61 -0.25
C CYS A 147 8.33 11.13 -1.69
N LYS A 148 9.07 11.64 -2.68
CA LYS A 148 8.88 11.26 -4.10
C LYS A 148 9.44 9.88 -4.45
N ALA A 149 10.46 9.41 -3.74
CA ALA A 149 11.13 8.14 -4.07
C ALA A 149 10.40 6.92 -3.46
N VAL A 150 9.95 7.01 -2.21
CA VAL A 150 9.34 5.89 -1.48
C VAL A 150 7.88 5.64 -1.90
N ALA A 151 7.11 6.69 -2.21
CA ALA A 151 5.68 6.57 -2.55
C ALA A 151 5.40 5.91 -3.93
N ALA A 152 6.43 5.77 -4.77
CA ALA A 152 6.30 5.11 -6.07
C ALA A 152 6.45 3.59 -5.98
N VAL A 153 7.14 3.09 -4.93
CA VAL A 153 7.53 1.69 -4.82
C VAL A 153 6.37 0.84 -4.30
N ASP A 154 5.64 1.22 -3.24
CA ASP A 154 4.51 0.43 -2.73
C ASP A 154 3.13 0.70 -3.37
N SER A 155 3.10 1.29 -4.56
CA SER A 155 1.86 1.86 -5.08
C SER A 155 0.81 0.81 -5.51
N MET A 156 -0.36 0.82 -4.87
CA MET A 156 -1.54 0.06 -5.32
C MET A 156 -2.21 0.64 -6.58
N LEU A 157 -1.63 1.70 -7.17
CA LEU A 157 -2.16 2.42 -8.32
C LEU A 157 -2.55 1.52 -9.50
N PRO A 158 -1.72 0.55 -9.94
CA PRO A 158 -2.06 -0.30 -11.08
C PRO A 158 -3.39 -1.04 -10.87
N TYR A 159 -3.61 -1.60 -9.69
CA TYR A 159 -4.84 -2.33 -9.34
C TYR A 159 -6.03 -1.40 -9.14
N ILE A 160 -5.81 -0.21 -8.57
CA ILE A 160 -6.86 0.80 -8.40
C ILE A 160 -7.41 1.25 -9.76
N PHE A 161 -6.56 1.40 -10.77
CA PHE A 161 -7.00 1.80 -12.10
C PHE A 161 -7.77 0.73 -12.86
N THR A 162 -7.53 -0.54 -12.54
CA THR A 162 -8.25 -1.69 -13.13
C THR A 162 -9.40 -2.18 -12.25
N SER A 163 -9.63 -1.52 -11.10
CA SER A 163 -10.54 -2.01 -10.07
C SER A 163 -12.02 -1.82 -10.42
N SER A 164 -12.83 -2.88 -10.28
CA SER A 164 -14.29 -2.84 -10.44
C SER A 164 -15.05 -2.44 -9.19
N ASN A 165 -14.48 -2.60 -7.99
CA ASN A 165 -15.18 -2.36 -6.71
C ASN A 165 -15.05 -0.92 -6.20
N LEU A 166 -14.29 -0.06 -6.88
CA LEU A 166 -14.14 1.34 -6.52
C LEU A 166 -15.12 2.20 -7.33
N LEU A 167 -16.13 2.75 -6.64
CA LEU A 167 -17.10 3.65 -7.23
C LEU A 167 -16.39 4.91 -7.76
N LYS A 168 -16.71 5.32 -9.00
CA LYS A 168 -16.12 6.50 -9.64
C LYS A 168 -16.31 7.74 -8.76
N GLY A 169 -15.19 8.36 -8.34
CA GLY A 169 -15.19 9.55 -7.48
C GLY A 169 -15.15 9.27 -5.98
N ASN A 170 -15.49 8.05 -5.56
CA ASN A 170 -15.43 7.59 -4.17
C ASN A 170 -14.16 6.77 -3.98
N TRP A 171 -13.07 7.50 -3.81
CA TRP A 171 -11.76 6.91 -3.53
C TRP A 171 -11.80 6.18 -2.19
N PRO A 172 -10.99 5.12 -2.03
CA PRO A 172 -10.78 4.45 -0.76
C PRO A 172 -10.75 5.42 0.41
N LEU A 173 -11.73 5.30 1.30
CA LEU A 173 -11.74 5.97 2.57
C LEU A 173 -11.20 5.02 3.64
N PRO A 174 -10.52 5.54 4.67
CA PRO A 174 -10.23 4.74 5.85
C PRO A 174 -11.51 4.16 6.44
N SER A 175 -11.40 3.02 7.10
CA SER A 175 -12.51 2.36 7.79
C SER A 175 -13.26 3.31 8.73
N TRP A 176 -12.54 4.15 9.49
CA TRP A 176 -13.14 5.17 10.36
C TRP A 176 -13.94 6.25 9.62
N ALA A 177 -13.67 6.47 8.33
CA ALA A 177 -14.38 7.45 7.52
C ALA A 177 -15.69 6.90 6.92
N LEU A 178 -15.85 5.57 6.85
CA LEU A 178 -17.08 4.91 6.39
C LEU A 178 -18.23 5.07 7.39
N GLU A 179 -17.93 5.23 8.69
CA GLU A 179 -18.94 5.49 9.73
C GLU A 179 -19.67 6.82 9.57
N PHE A 180 -19.08 7.77 8.83
CA PHE A 180 -19.66 9.11 8.64
C PHE A 180 -20.44 9.26 7.33
N ASP A 181 -20.27 8.34 6.38
CA ASP A 181 -21.00 8.33 5.10
C ASP A 181 -22.40 7.72 5.24
N SER A 182 -22.63 6.94 6.31
CA SER A 182 -23.91 6.30 6.63
C SER A 182 -24.86 7.17 7.48
N ALA A 183 -24.42 8.36 7.93
CA ALA A 183 -25.25 9.23 8.73
C ALA A 183 -26.40 9.80 7.88
N GLU A 184 -27.65 9.51 8.26
CA GLU A 184 -28.82 10.04 7.57
C GLU A 184 -28.72 11.57 7.42
N PRO A 185 -29.10 12.15 6.27
CA PRO A 185 -28.94 13.58 5.95
C PRO A 185 -29.70 14.54 6.90
N LYS A 186 -30.44 14.01 7.88
CA LYS A 186 -31.29 14.75 8.82
C LYS A 186 -30.68 14.89 10.22
N GLN A 187 -29.60 14.18 10.57
CA GLN A 187 -28.94 14.40 11.86
C GLN A 187 -28.08 15.65 11.84
N LYS A 188 -28.35 16.59 12.75
CA LYS A 188 -27.48 17.76 12.96
C LYS A 188 -26.14 17.27 13.49
N LEU A 189 -25.16 17.13 12.59
CA LEU A 189 -23.79 16.79 12.95
C LEU A 189 -23.26 17.77 13.98
N ASP A 190 -22.61 17.24 15.02
CA ASP A 190 -21.93 18.04 16.03
C ASP A 190 -20.67 18.71 15.45
N LYS A 191 -20.01 19.56 16.25
CA LYS A 191 -18.81 20.28 15.81
C LYS A 191 -17.64 19.35 15.45
N PHE A 192 -17.51 18.22 16.13
CA PHE A 192 -16.45 17.24 15.93
C PHE A 192 -16.70 16.44 14.65
N GLN A 193 -17.91 15.93 14.47
CA GLN A 193 -18.38 15.24 13.27
C GLN A 193 -18.24 16.11 12.02
N ARG A 194 -18.63 17.41 12.08
CA ARG A 194 -18.41 18.34 10.95
C ARG A 194 -16.93 18.50 10.61
N LYS A 195 -16.05 18.52 11.61
CA LYS A 195 -14.60 18.59 11.39
C LYS A 195 -14.11 17.32 10.71
N ASN A 196 -14.60 16.15 11.12
CA ASN A 196 -14.26 14.87 10.50
C ASN A 196 -14.76 14.79 9.05
N VAL A 197 -16.00 15.20 8.77
CA VAL A 197 -16.51 15.27 7.38
C VAL A 197 -15.66 16.20 6.50
N GLN A 198 -15.23 17.35 7.02
CA GLN A 198 -14.30 18.24 6.30
C GLN A 198 -12.93 17.60 6.05
N VAL A 199 -12.43 16.80 7.00
CA VAL A 199 -11.20 16.03 6.86
C VAL A 199 -11.38 14.99 5.76
N ILE A 200 -12.44 14.18 5.81
CA ILE A 200 -12.82 13.17 4.81
C ILE A 200 -12.88 13.79 3.40
N SER A 201 -13.61 14.90 3.24
CA SER A 201 -13.73 15.61 1.96
C SER A 201 -12.37 16.06 1.42
N LYS A 202 -11.46 16.53 2.28
CA LYS A 202 -10.08 16.88 1.87
C LYS A 202 -9.29 15.66 1.42
N ILE A 203 -9.46 14.50 2.06
CA ILE A 203 -8.81 13.24 1.64
C ILE A 203 -9.31 12.87 0.25
N GLN A 204 -10.63 12.88 0.04
CA GLN A 204 -11.24 12.53 -1.24
C GLN A 204 -10.77 13.48 -2.35
N ASP A 205 -10.74 14.78 -2.10
CA ASP A 205 -10.25 15.78 -3.04
C ASP A 205 -8.77 15.58 -3.39
N PHE A 206 -7.93 15.28 -2.39
CA PHE A 206 -6.52 15.01 -2.59
C PHE A 206 -6.31 13.75 -3.43
N ASN A 207 -6.94 12.64 -3.03
CA ASN A 207 -6.90 11.37 -3.75
C ASN A 207 -7.39 11.54 -5.18
N SER A 208 -8.54 12.19 -5.39
CA SER A 208 -9.09 12.48 -6.72
C SER A 208 -8.11 13.25 -7.60
N LYS A 209 -7.46 14.29 -7.08
CA LYS A 209 -6.44 15.04 -7.81
C LYS A 209 -5.20 14.20 -8.08
N TYR A 210 -4.76 13.39 -7.12
CA TYR A 210 -3.62 12.49 -7.26
C TYR A 210 -3.87 11.45 -8.36
N PHE A 211 -4.95 10.68 -8.26
CA PHE A 211 -5.28 9.65 -9.24
C PHE A 211 -5.53 10.23 -10.62
N LYS A 212 -6.24 11.37 -10.77
CA LYS A 212 -6.39 12.05 -12.07
C LYS A 212 -5.06 12.47 -12.69
N ARG A 213 -4.08 12.90 -11.87
CA ARG A 213 -2.73 13.24 -12.37
C ARG A 213 -1.96 12.01 -12.82
N GLN A 214 -2.08 10.91 -12.08
CA GLN A 214 -1.40 9.66 -12.40
C GLN A 214 -2.02 9.00 -13.65
N GLN A 215 -3.35 9.00 -13.77
CA GLN A 215 -4.05 8.53 -14.97
C GLN A 215 -3.60 9.27 -16.23
N LYS A 216 -3.42 10.60 -16.18
CA LYS A 216 -2.90 11.36 -17.33
C LYS A 216 -1.48 10.97 -17.76
N ARG A 217 -0.71 10.34 -16.86
CA ARG A 217 0.65 9.87 -17.13
C ARG A 217 0.67 8.42 -17.63
N THR A 218 -0.35 7.64 -17.28
CA THR A 218 -0.47 6.23 -17.66
C THR A 218 -1.38 6.11 -18.87
N ILE A 219 -0.80 5.92 -20.06
CA ILE A 219 -1.57 5.57 -21.26
C ILE A 219 -2.02 4.12 -21.10
N LEU A 220 -3.31 3.89 -20.82
CA LEU A 220 -3.93 2.57 -20.78
C LEU A 220 -4.78 2.42 -22.05
N PRO A 221 -4.25 1.83 -23.15
CA PRO A 221 -4.83 2.02 -24.48
C PRO A 221 -6.09 1.21 -24.81
N SER A 222 -6.57 0.30 -23.95
CA SER A 222 -7.52 -0.73 -24.39
C SER A 222 -8.67 -1.05 -23.43
N ILE A 223 -8.66 -0.52 -22.22
CA ILE A 223 -9.80 -0.66 -21.31
C ILE A 223 -10.72 0.50 -21.66
N ARG A 224 -12.01 0.27 -21.95
CA ARG A 224 -12.99 1.35 -22.18
C ARG A 224 -13.00 2.27 -20.96
N GLN A 225 -12.20 3.32 -21.05
CA GLN A 225 -11.77 4.08 -19.90
C GLN A 225 -12.66 5.31 -19.76
N PHE A 226 -13.36 5.34 -18.63
CA PHE A 226 -13.78 6.55 -17.92
C PHE A 226 -14.76 7.53 -18.60
N GLU A 227 -15.50 7.11 -19.63
CA GLU A 227 -16.62 7.92 -20.17
C GLU A 227 -18.02 7.43 -19.80
N ALA A 228 -18.15 6.23 -19.22
CA ALA A 228 -19.47 5.69 -18.89
C ALA A 228 -19.96 6.12 -17.49
N THR A 229 -21.28 6.16 -17.33
CA THR A 229 -22.05 6.49 -16.11
C THR A 229 -21.70 5.59 -14.91
N HIS A 230 -22.24 5.90 -13.72
CA HIS A 230 -22.05 5.19 -12.43
C HIS A 230 -22.38 3.67 -12.43
N THR A 231 -22.68 3.07 -13.58
CA THR A 231 -23.26 1.73 -13.73
C THR A 231 -22.36 0.73 -14.47
N THR A 232 -21.25 1.14 -15.11
CA THR A 232 -20.36 0.19 -15.81
C THR A 232 -19.27 -0.33 -14.86
N VAL A 233 -19.43 -1.58 -14.43
CA VAL A 233 -18.40 -2.38 -13.75
C VAL A 233 -17.20 -2.55 -14.68
N LEU A 234 -15.98 -2.24 -14.20
CA LEU A 234 -14.74 -2.52 -14.95
C LEU A 234 -14.46 -4.03 -14.90
N ALA A 235 -15.09 -4.77 -15.81
CA ALA A 235 -14.83 -6.19 -15.96
C ALA A 235 -14.51 -6.53 -17.40
N ALA A 236 -13.68 -7.55 -17.57
CA ALA A 236 -13.31 -8.10 -18.86
C ALA A 236 -14.22 -9.27 -19.20
N GLU A 237 -14.82 -9.22 -20.38
CA GLU A 237 -15.66 -10.29 -20.93
C GLU A 237 -15.02 -10.90 -22.18
N GLY A 238 -14.85 -12.21 -22.16
CA GLY A 238 -14.22 -12.99 -23.22
C GLY A 238 -12.70 -12.92 -23.22
N LEU A 239 -12.08 -13.89 -23.91
CA LEU A 239 -10.63 -14.14 -23.86
C LEU A 239 -9.76 -12.91 -24.17
N GLN A 240 -10.12 -12.12 -25.19
CA GLN A 240 -9.32 -10.96 -25.60
C GLN A 240 -9.30 -9.87 -24.53
N GLN A 241 -10.44 -9.59 -23.89
CA GLN A 241 -10.51 -8.59 -22.83
C GLN A 241 -9.82 -9.10 -21.57
N VAL A 242 -10.00 -10.39 -21.23
CA VAL A 242 -9.34 -11.02 -20.08
C VAL A 242 -7.83 -10.95 -20.24
N ARG A 243 -7.32 -11.28 -21.43
CA ARG A 243 -5.90 -11.13 -21.77
C ARG A 243 -5.43 -9.69 -21.57
N SER A 244 -6.13 -8.72 -22.15
CA SER A 244 -5.75 -7.31 -22.02
C SER A 244 -5.78 -6.84 -20.57
N LEU A 245 -6.71 -7.33 -19.74
CA LEU A 245 -6.81 -6.98 -18.32
C LEU A 245 -5.65 -7.58 -17.52
N LEU A 246 -5.30 -8.85 -17.75
CA LEU A 246 -4.15 -9.51 -17.13
C LEU A 246 -2.83 -8.83 -17.53
N GLU A 247 -2.68 -8.43 -18.80
CA GLU A 247 -1.54 -7.65 -19.29
C GLU A 247 -1.52 -6.21 -18.73
N SER A 248 -2.64 -5.71 -18.20
CA SER A 248 -2.77 -4.35 -17.63
C SER A 248 -2.51 -4.26 -16.13
N ILE A 249 -2.41 -5.39 -15.41
CA ILE A 249 -1.93 -5.46 -14.03
C ILE A 249 -0.47 -5.99 -13.92
N PRO A 250 0.30 -5.64 -12.88
CA PRO A 250 1.63 -6.19 -12.67
C PRO A 250 1.62 -7.72 -12.64
N LEU A 251 2.74 -8.33 -13.05
CA LEU A 251 2.90 -9.78 -12.92
C LEU A 251 3.01 -10.13 -11.44
N LEU A 252 2.15 -11.04 -10.99
CA LEU A 252 2.09 -11.54 -9.62
C LEU A 252 2.57 -12.99 -9.62
N LEU A 253 3.80 -13.22 -9.13
CA LEU A 253 4.36 -14.56 -8.95
C LEU A 253 3.90 -15.11 -7.60
N THR A 254 3.31 -16.30 -7.59
CA THR A 254 2.81 -16.94 -6.38
C THR A 254 3.95 -17.51 -5.54
N ILE A 255 3.95 -17.21 -4.24
CA ILE A 255 4.82 -17.85 -3.26
C ILE A 255 4.18 -19.20 -2.87
N LYS A 256 4.77 -20.28 -3.37
CA LYS A 256 4.27 -21.66 -3.17
C LYS A 256 4.67 -22.19 -1.79
N SER A 257 4.04 -21.67 -0.76
CA SER A 257 4.17 -22.19 0.60
C SER A 257 2.80 -22.45 1.20
N ASP A 258 2.59 -23.62 1.80
CA ASP A 258 1.35 -24.01 2.46
C ASP A 258 0.94 -23.05 3.60
N ILE A 259 1.91 -22.30 4.13
CA ILE A 259 1.67 -21.29 5.18
C ILE A 259 1.00 -20.04 4.60
N THR A 260 1.30 -19.71 3.35
CA THR A 260 0.84 -18.47 2.70
C THR A 260 -0.21 -18.70 1.64
N THR A 261 -0.33 -19.95 1.15
CA THR A 261 -1.26 -20.36 0.11
C THR A 261 -2.29 -21.33 0.67
N CYS A 262 -3.54 -20.90 0.68
CA CYS A 262 -4.67 -21.72 1.09
C CYS A 262 -5.83 -21.62 0.10
N TYR A 263 -6.71 -22.63 0.10
CA TYR A 263 -7.90 -22.61 -0.74
C TYR A 263 -9.10 -23.26 -0.05
N ASP A 264 -10.27 -22.71 -0.31
CA ASP A 264 -11.55 -23.15 0.19
C ASP A 264 -12.45 -23.49 -1.00
N ILE A 265 -13.00 -24.70 -1.03
CA ILE A 265 -14.02 -25.08 -2.01
C ILE A 265 -15.37 -24.67 -1.42
N ILE A 266 -15.97 -23.63 -2.01
CA ILE A 266 -17.21 -23.01 -1.54
C ILE A 266 -18.41 -23.87 -1.96
N ASP A 267 -18.42 -24.32 -3.22
CA ASP A 267 -19.50 -25.12 -3.79
C ASP A 267 -18.98 -25.97 -4.95
N HIS A 268 -19.60 -27.12 -5.19
CA HIS A 268 -19.26 -27.95 -6.35
C HIS A 268 -20.46 -28.77 -6.84
N GLY A 269 -20.52 -28.96 -8.15
CA GLY A 269 -21.55 -29.74 -8.81
C GLY A 269 -21.17 -30.12 -10.23
N PRO A 270 -22.08 -30.78 -10.97
CA PRO A 270 -21.80 -31.23 -12.34
C PRO A 270 -21.58 -30.09 -13.33
N SER A 271 -22.07 -28.88 -13.02
CA SER A 271 -21.96 -27.70 -13.88
C SER A 271 -20.80 -26.77 -13.52
N GLY A 272 -20.17 -26.94 -12.36
CA GLY A 272 -19.17 -25.98 -11.89
C GLY A 272 -18.56 -26.34 -10.54
N ILE A 273 -17.35 -25.85 -10.32
CA ILE A 273 -16.65 -25.87 -9.03
C ILE A 273 -16.35 -24.42 -8.69
N CYS A 274 -16.88 -23.95 -7.57
CA CYS A 274 -16.61 -22.63 -7.02
C CYS A 274 -15.62 -22.78 -5.88
N PHE A 275 -14.46 -22.15 -6.00
CA PHE A 275 -13.46 -22.15 -4.95
C PHE A 275 -12.81 -20.78 -4.83
N GLN A 276 -12.27 -20.52 -3.65
CA GLN A 276 -11.50 -19.34 -3.35
C GLN A 276 -10.11 -19.77 -2.92
N TYR A 277 -9.09 -19.03 -3.34
CA TYR A 277 -7.75 -19.24 -2.80
C TYR A 277 -7.10 -17.92 -2.47
N ARG A 278 -6.31 -17.92 -1.39
CA ARG A 278 -5.53 -16.79 -0.94
C ARG A 278 -4.07 -17.20 -1.00
N THR A 279 -3.24 -16.31 -1.51
CA THR A 279 -1.80 -16.53 -1.62
C THR A 279 -1.03 -15.23 -1.45
N LEU A 280 0.19 -15.34 -0.98
CA LEU A 280 1.16 -14.26 -0.97
C LEU A 280 1.87 -14.25 -2.33
N CYS A 281 1.99 -13.09 -2.96
CA CYS A 281 2.59 -12.94 -4.27
C CYS A 281 3.73 -11.92 -4.27
N LEU A 282 4.75 -12.18 -5.09
CA LEU A 282 5.75 -11.20 -5.50
C LEU A 282 5.21 -10.41 -6.70
N GLU A 283 5.09 -9.10 -6.55
CA GLU A 283 4.76 -8.17 -7.61
C GLU A 283 6.02 -7.77 -8.36
N MET A 284 6.06 -8.12 -9.65
CA MET A 284 7.22 -7.87 -10.49
C MET A 284 7.14 -6.48 -11.13
N PRO A 285 8.21 -5.67 -11.06
CA PRO A 285 8.23 -4.33 -11.64
C PRO A 285 8.02 -4.37 -13.17
N ARG A 286 7.15 -3.50 -13.68
CA ARG A 286 6.83 -3.41 -15.11
C ARG A 286 7.91 -2.69 -15.89
N GLY A 287 8.32 -3.25 -17.04
CA GLY A 287 9.10 -2.54 -18.04
C GLY A 287 10.57 -2.30 -17.65
N GLN A 288 11.22 -3.28 -17.07
CA GLN A 288 12.67 -3.22 -16.94
C GLN A 288 13.33 -3.46 -18.30
N SER A 289 14.29 -2.60 -18.63
CA SER A 289 15.28 -2.89 -19.66
C SER A 289 15.86 -4.28 -19.38
N LYS A 290 16.26 -5.00 -20.43
CA LYS A 290 16.84 -6.35 -20.36
C LYS A 290 18.16 -6.43 -19.56
N ASN A 291 18.50 -5.41 -18.78
CA ASN A 291 19.65 -5.35 -17.92
C ASN A 291 19.30 -5.82 -16.51
N LYS A 292 20.00 -6.89 -16.10
CA LYS A 292 19.96 -7.52 -14.77
C LYS A 292 20.14 -6.52 -13.62
N THR A 293 20.69 -5.34 -13.87
CA THR A 293 21.01 -4.27 -12.92
C THR A 293 19.80 -3.50 -12.36
N SER A 294 18.65 -3.48 -13.04
CA SER A 294 17.44 -2.81 -12.50
C SER A 294 16.57 -3.72 -11.60
N ILE A 295 16.76 -5.04 -11.67
CA ILE A 295 15.97 -6.03 -10.93
C ILE A 295 16.25 -5.96 -9.42
N LEU A 296 17.52 -5.86 -9.03
CA LEU A 296 17.94 -5.85 -7.62
C LEU A 296 17.78 -4.47 -6.94
N LEU A 297 17.69 -3.39 -7.73
CA LEU A 297 17.40 -2.04 -7.24
C LEU A 297 15.93 -1.81 -6.89
N HIS A 298 15.05 -2.70 -7.36
CA HIS A 298 13.60 -2.68 -7.12
C HIS A 298 13.19 -4.03 -6.54
N ALA A 299 13.42 -4.23 -5.23
CA ALA A 299 12.93 -5.41 -4.54
C ALA A 299 11.45 -5.67 -4.92
N PRO A 300 11.09 -6.88 -5.36
CA PRO A 300 9.70 -7.18 -5.70
C PRO A 300 8.82 -6.92 -4.49
N LEU A 301 7.69 -6.25 -4.72
CA LEU A 301 6.78 -5.94 -3.63
C LEU A 301 6.01 -7.19 -3.26
N VAL A 302 5.55 -7.28 -2.02
CA VAL A 302 4.73 -8.41 -1.59
C VAL A 302 3.27 -7.98 -1.52
N ARG A 303 2.38 -8.77 -2.13
CA ARG A 303 0.93 -8.53 -2.18
C ARG A 303 0.16 -9.74 -1.70
N TRP A 304 -0.90 -9.49 -0.93
CA TRP A 304 -1.92 -10.50 -0.70
C TRP A 304 -2.82 -10.56 -1.92
N VAL A 305 -3.01 -11.77 -2.45
CA VAL A 305 -3.88 -12.02 -3.59
C VAL A 305 -4.90 -13.06 -3.19
N GLN A 306 -6.17 -12.67 -3.23
CA GLN A 306 -7.29 -13.58 -3.07
C GLN A 306 -8.00 -13.71 -4.40
N ARG A 307 -8.26 -14.93 -4.84
CA ARG A 307 -8.93 -15.22 -6.10
C ARG A 307 -10.13 -16.12 -5.86
N THR A 308 -11.28 -15.68 -6.33
CA THR A 308 -12.50 -16.49 -6.37
C THR A 308 -12.71 -16.96 -7.79
N VAL A 309 -12.81 -18.26 -7.99
CA VAL A 309 -12.80 -18.91 -9.30
C VAL A 309 -14.02 -19.80 -9.44
N ILE A 310 -14.72 -19.67 -10.56
CA ILE A 310 -15.71 -20.64 -11.03
C ILE A 310 -15.09 -21.41 -12.19
N LEU A 311 -14.88 -22.70 -11.97
CA LEU A 311 -14.24 -23.63 -12.88
C LEU A 311 -15.27 -24.60 -13.45
N VAL A 312 -15.28 -24.77 -14.78
CA VAL A 312 -16.05 -25.84 -15.42
C VAL A 312 -15.35 -27.16 -15.14
N PRO A 313 -16.04 -28.20 -14.64
CA PRO A 313 -15.41 -29.48 -14.34
C PRO A 313 -14.88 -30.19 -15.60
N PRO A 314 -14.13 -31.30 -15.45
CA PRO A 314 -13.70 -32.12 -16.56
C PRO A 314 -14.86 -32.50 -17.51
N PRO A 315 -14.60 -32.66 -18.82
CA PRO A 315 -13.27 -32.71 -19.46
C PRO A 315 -12.71 -31.34 -19.87
N VAL A 316 -13.46 -30.26 -19.70
CA VAL A 316 -13.07 -28.93 -20.21
C VAL A 316 -12.03 -28.27 -19.31
N LEU A 317 -12.28 -28.28 -17.99
CA LEU A 317 -11.39 -27.72 -16.96
C LEU A 317 -10.93 -26.28 -17.26
N LYS A 318 -11.89 -25.37 -17.47
CA LYS A 318 -11.65 -23.95 -17.81
C LYS A 318 -12.37 -23.01 -16.85
N ILE A 319 -11.74 -21.87 -16.60
CA ILE A 319 -12.27 -20.76 -15.81
C ILE A 319 -13.35 -20.04 -16.61
N VAL A 320 -14.55 -19.96 -16.06
CA VAL A 320 -15.64 -19.16 -16.63
C VAL A 320 -15.81 -17.83 -15.90
N ASN A 321 -15.42 -17.75 -14.62
CA ASN A 321 -15.43 -16.51 -13.86
C ASN A 321 -14.24 -16.49 -12.90
N GLU A 322 -13.52 -15.37 -12.84
CA GLU A 322 -12.48 -15.12 -11.85
C GLU A 322 -12.59 -13.70 -11.30
N ILE A 323 -12.49 -13.56 -9.98
CA ILE A 323 -12.39 -12.28 -9.28
C ILE A 323 -11.05 -12.26 -8.57
N ILE A 324 -10.19 -11.30 -8.92
CA ILE A 324 -8.87 -11.12 -8.30
C ILE A 324 -8.94 -9.95 -7.33
N CYS A 325 -8.83 -10.20 -6.04
CA CYS A 325 -8.68 -9.17 -5.01
C CYS A 325 -7.21 -9.04 -4.62
N VAL A 326 -6.65 -7.83 -4.75
CA VAL A 326 -5.25 -7.53 -4.38
C VAL A 326 -5.23 -6.56 -3.20
N ALA A 327 -4.44 -6.89 -2.19
CA ALA A 327 -4.26 -6.11 -0.98
C ALA A 327 -2.76 -5.90 -0.65
N PRO A 328 -2.40 -4.78 0.00
CA PRO A 328 -1.07 -4.60 0.54
C PRO A 328 -0.81 -5.59 1.69
N VAL A 329 0.46 -5.87 1.96
CA VAL A 329 0.91 -6.68 3.10
C VAL A 329 1.46 -5.72 4.15
N SER A 330 0.96 -5.80 5.39
CA SER A 330 1.44 -4.93 6.47
C SER A 330 2.88 -5.27 6.87
N ASP A 331 3.60 -4.31 7.46
CA ASP A 331 4.98 -4.52 7.93
C ASP A 331 5.08 -5.70 8.91
N GLU A 332 4.10 -5.85 9.81
CA GLU A 332 4.01 -6.98 10.73
C GLU A 332 3.91 -8.32 10.00
N GLN A 333 3.13 -8.39 8.91
CA GLN A 333 3.00 -9.59 8.10
C GLN A 333 4.24 -9.85 7.24
N GLN A 334 4.87 -8.81 6.70
CA GLN A 334 6.13 -8.95 5.99
C GLN A 334 7.22 -9.51 6.92
N ALA A 335 7.33 -8.99 8.15
CA ALA A 335 8.24 -9.51 9.16
C ALA A 335 7.92 -10.97 9.52
N LYS A 336 6.63 -11.30 9.71
CA LYS A 336 6.18 -12.67 10.03
C LYS A 336 6.54 -13.69 8.96
N TYR A 337 6.50 -13.31 7.69
CA TYR A 337 6.75 -14.20 6.55
C TYR A 337 8.10 -13.92 5.85
N ALA A 338 9.02 -13.21 6.52
CA ALA A 338 10.26 -12.71 5.92
C ALA A 338 11.12 -13.81 5.31
N ASP A 339 11.25 -14.95 5.99
CA ASP A 339 12.03 -16.09 5.48
C ASP A 339 11.44 -16.66 4.20
N ILE A 340 10.12 -16.88 4.17
CA ILE A 340 9.41 -17.42 3.01
C ILE A 340 9.50 -16.45 1.82
N ILE A 341 9.40 -15.15 2.07
CA ILE A 341 9.54 -14.11 1.06
C ILE A 341 10.96 -14.12 0.48
N ARG A 342 11.99 -14.17 1.35
CA ARG A 342 13.39 -14.20 0.94
C ARG A 342 13.69 -15.42 0.08
N ASP A 343 13.29 -16.61 0.54
CA ASP A 343 13.52 -17.86 -0.19
C ASP A 343 12.86 -17.82 -1.58
N ALA A 344 11.64 -17.30 -1.69
CA ALA A 344 10.95 -17.14 -2.97
C ALA A 344 11.66 -16.15 -3.93
N ILE A 345 12.27 -15.09 -3.39
CA ILE A 345 13.07 -14.15 -4.17
C ILE A 345 14.36 -14.83 -4.66
N GLU A 346 15.06 -15.56 -3.79
CA GLU A 346 16.29 -16.29 -4.13
C GLU A 346 16.06 -17.35 -5.20
N ASP A 347 14.97 -18.11 -5.10
CA ASP A 347 14.56 -19.09 -6.11
C ASP A 347 14.29 -18.42 -7.46
N TRP A 348 13.58 -17.28 -7.44
CA TRP A 348 13.29 -16.52 -8.65
C TRP A 348 14.56 -15.99 -9.31
N VAL A 349 15.48 -15.39 -8.54
CA VAL A 349 16.77 -14.88 -9.04
C VAL A 349 17.58 -16.03 -9.65
N SER A 350 17.67 -17.17 -8.95
CA SER A 350 18.40 -18.35 -9.42
C SER A 350 17.83 -18.90 -10.74
N ASN A 351 16.51 -18.84 -10.94
CA ASN A 351 15.88 -19.29 -12.17
C ASN A 351 16.16 -18.34 -13.36
N ILE A 352 16.31 -17.05 -13.11
CA ILE A 352 16.77 -16.08 -14.13
C ILE A 352 18.21 -16.36 -14.53
N GLU A 353 19.08 -16.74 -13.59
CA GLU A 353 20.47 -17.06 -13.90
C GLU A 353 20.60 -18.32 -14.77
N LYS A 354 19.81 -19.36 -14.48
CA LYS A 354 19.79 -20.63 -15.23
C LYS A 354 19.25 -20.48 -16.67
N THR A 355 18.37 -19.52 -16.91
CA THR A 355 17.76 -19.30 -18.24
C THR A 355 18.63 -18.45 -19.18
N GLY A 356 19.83 -18.05 -18.76
CA GLY A 356 20.91 -17.68 -19.68
C GLY A 356 20.67 -16.42 -20.52
N LEU A 357 20.55 -15.25 -19.88
CA LEU A 357 20.93 -14.00 -20.55
C LEU A 357 22.47 -13.88 -20.55
N ASN A 358 23.06 -14.13 -21.73
CA ASN A 358 24.48 -14.13 -22.05
C ASN A 358 25.28 -12.99 -21.38
N SER A 359 26.39 -13.37 -20.74
CA SER A 359 27.49 -12.47 -20.40
C SER A 359 28.07 -11.85 -21.67
N THR A 360 27.87 -10.55 -21.86
CA THR A 360 28.58 -9.78 -22.88
C THR A 360 30.05 -9.66 -22.45
N VAL A 361 30.92 -10.46 -23.05
CA VAL A 361 32.38 -10.30 -22.95
C VAL A 361 32.73 -8.94 -23.58
N LEU A 362 33.30 -8.02 -22.79
CA LEU A 362 33.70 -6.67 -23.21
C LEU A 362 35.24 -6.50 -23.11
N PRO A 363 35.84 -5.59 -23.90
CA PRO A 363 37.27 -5.56 -24.23
C PRO A 363 38.22 -5.06 -23.12
N PRO A 364 39.55 -5.27 -23.25
CA PRO A 364 40.53 -5.20 -22.16
C PRO A 364 40.77 -3.84 -21.49
N SER A 365 40.29 -2.72 -22.04
CA SER A 365 40.59 -1.37 -21.51
C SER A 365 39.72 -0.95 -20.32
N GLU A 366 38.66 -1.70 -19.98
CA GLU A 366 37.74 -1.38 -18.88
C GLU A 366 38.13 -2.01 -17.53
N VAL A 367 39.01 -3.02 -17.53
CA VAL A 367 39.38 -3.80 -16.34
C VAL A 367 40.05 -2.94 -15.25
N SER A 368 40.82 -1.93 -15.66
CA SER A 368 41.55 -1.04 -14.73
C SER A 368 40.65 -0.03 -14.01
N LYS A 369 39.56 0.43 -14.65
CA LYS A 369 38.58 1.35 -14.04
C LYS A 369 37.65 0.63 -13.07
N LYS A 370 37.40 -0.66 -13.31
CA LYS A 370 36.58 -1.54 -12.47
C LYS A 370 37.26 -1.82 -11.12
N GLY A 371 38.53 -2.21 -11.15
CA GLY A 371 39.32 -2.45 -9.92
C GLY A 371 39.33 -1.26 -8.96
N MET A 372 39.51 -0.03 -9.48
CA MET A 372 39.47 1.19 -8.65
C MET A 372 38.12 1.40 -7.96
N LYS A 373 37.01 1.17 -8.68
CA LYS A 373 35.67 1.33 -8.10
C LYS A 373 35.40 0.27 -7.03
N ILE A 374 35.85 -0.97 -7.23
CA ILE A 374 35.71 -2.06 -6.25
C ILE A 374 36.42 -1.70 -4.96
N SER A 375 37.68 -1.28 -5.05
CA SER A 375 38.44 -0.85 -3.87
C SER A 375 37.78 0.33 -3.18
N GLN A 376 37.24 1.28 -3.94
CA GLN A 376 36.55 2.45 -3.38
C GLN A 376 35.27 2.06 -2.64
N LEU A 377 34.39 1.24 -3.24
CA LEU A 377 33.16 0.81 -2.58
C LEU A 377 33.45 -0.07 -1.35
N SER A 378 34.40 -1.01 -1.48
CA SER A 378 34.85 -1.86 -0.37
C SER A 378 35.34 -1.02 0.81
N SER A 379 36.16 0.00 0.55
CA SER A 379 36.66 0.90 1.60
C SER A 379 35.56 1.73 2.28
N MET A 380 34.53 2.14 1.55
CA MET A 380 33.45 2.98 2.08
C MET A 380 32.37 2.19 2.83
N THR A 381 32.14 0.94 2.44
CA THR A 381 31.06 0.08 2.98
C THR A 381 31.55 -0.93 4.00
N GLY A 382 32.84 -1.25 3.99
CA GLY A 382 33.42 -2.35 4.77
C GLY A 382 33.15 -3.73 4.17
N MET A 383 32.47 -3.82 3.02
CA MET A 383 32.28 -5.10 2.34
C MET A 383 33.61 -5.59 1.74
N ASN A 384 33.80 -6.90 1.71
CA ASN A 384 34.93 -7.48 0.99
C ASN A 384 34.81 -7.22 -0.52
N GLN A 385 35.92 -7.45 -1.23
CA GLN A 385 36.03 -7.08 -2.64
C GLN A 385 35.05 -7.85 -3.53
N ILE A 386 34.71 -9.10 -3.18
CA ILE A 386 33.80 -9.94 -3.95
C ILE A 386 32.39 -9.34 -3.91
N TYR A 387 31.88 -9.02 -2.72
CA TYR A 387 30.57 -8.39 -2.57
C TYR A 387 30.54 -6.94 -3.06
N SER A 388 31.67 -6.23 -2.97
CA SER A 388 31.80 -4.89 -3.54
C SER A 388 31.78 -4.91 -5.07
N GLU A 389 32.46 -5.88 -5.68
CA GLU A 389 32.41 -6.12 -7.12
C GLU A 389 31.02 -6.53 -7.55
N GLN A 390 30.39 -7.43 -6.82
CA GLN A 390 29.01 -7.82 -7.07
C GLN A 390 28.08 -6.60 -7.00
N CYS A 391 28.11 -5.83 -5.90
CA CYS A 391 27.29 -4.63 -5.73
C CYS A 391 27.53 -3.57 -6.82
N LEU A 392 28.79 -3.34 -7.23
CA LEU A 392 29.10 -2.46 -8.35
C LEU A 392 28.62 -3.02 -9.67
N SER A 393 28.81 -4.31 -9.92
CA SER A 393 28.37 -4.97 -11.14
C SER A 393 26.85 -4.92 -11.29
N GLU A 394 26.12 -4.98 -10.17
CA GLU A 394 24.68 -4.86 -10.05
C GLU A 394 24.19 -3.41 -10.20
N CYS A 395 25.08 -2.42 -10.00
CA CYS A 395 24.77 -0.99 -10.08
C CYS A 395 25.39 -0.31 -11.31
N ASP A 396 25.58 -1.03 -12.42
CA ASP A 396 26.19 -0.52 -13.66
C ASP A 396 27.57 0.13 -13.46
N TRP A 397 28.30 -0.34 -12.45
CA TRP A 397 29.56 0.25 -11.97
C TRP A 397 29.42 1.72 -11.58
N ASP A 398 28.23 2.21 -11.26
CA ASP A 398 28.01 3.53 -10.68
C ASP A 398 28.17 3.45 -9.15
N LEU A 399 29.23 4.09 -8.66
CA LEU A 399 29.58 4.07 -7.24
C LEU A 399 28.49 4.71 -6.37
N GLN A 400 27.81 5.76 -6.85
CA GLN A 400 26.78 6.45 -6.06
C GLN A 400 25.52 5.60 -5.93
N ILE A 401 25.14 4.91 -7.00
CA ILE A 401 24.00 3.98 -7.00
C ILE A 401 24.31 2.78 -6.09
N ALA A 402 25.52 2.22 -6.20
CA ALA A 402 25.96 1.12 -5.34
C ALA A 402 25.95 1.49 -3.85
N MET A 403 26.41 2.70 -3.50
CA MET A 403 26.35 3.20 -2.13
C MET A 403 24.90 3.33 -1.61
N GLN A 404 23.97 3.80 -2.45
CA GLN A 404 22.56 3.90 -2.06
C GLN A 404 21.90 2.53 -1.89
N ALA A 405 22.19 1.58 -2.78
CA ALA A 405 21.71 0.20 -2.67
C ALA A 405 22.22 -0.47 -1.39
N PHE A 406 23.53 -0.34 -1.10
CA PHE A 406 24.13 -0.82 0.14
C PHE A 406 23.46 -0.23 1.38
N SER A 407 23.26 1.09 1.44
CA SER A 407 22.60 1.72 2.59
C SER A 407 21.20 1.16 2.84
N ARG A 408 20.41 0.95 1.78
CA ARG A 408 19.06 0.37 1.89
C ARG A 408 19.10 -1.07 2.39
N LEU A 409 19.97 -1.90 1.82
CA LEU A 409 20.10 -3.30 2.22
C LEU A 409 20.60 -3.44 3.66
N ARG A 410 21.49 -2.54 4.09
CA ARG A 410 21.98 -2.47 5.47
C ARG A 410 20.88 -2.04 6.44
N GLU A 411 20.11 -1.01 6.09
CA GLU A 411 18.96 -0.55 6.89
C GLU A 411 17.86 -1.61 7.00
N ALA A 412 17.65 -2.39 5.94
CA ALA A 412 16.72 -3.52 5.91
C ALA A 412 17.25 -4.79 6.59
N GLY A 413 18.51 -4.81 7.05
CA GLY A 413 19.12 -6.00 7.66
C GLY A 413 19.30 -7.18 6.70
N MET A 414 19.37 -6.93 5.39
CA MET A 414 19.40 -7.96 4.34
C MET A 414 20.81 -8.30 3.84
N LEU A 415 21.86 -7.70 4.41
CA LEU A 415 23.25 -7.98 4.02
C LEU A 415 23.77 -9.21 4.77
N PRO A 416 24.30 -10.23 4.06
CA PRO A 416 24.85 -11.42 4.71
C PRO A 416 26.15 -11.11 5.44
N GLU A 417 26.40 -11.77 6.58
CA GLU A 417 27.65 -11.60 7.36
C GLU A 417 28.91 -11.86 6.53
N LYS A 418 28.84 -12.80 5.58
CA LYS A 418 29.91 -13.14 4.63
C LYS A 418 30.32 -11.97 3.73
N ALA A 419 29.50 -10.92 3.61
CA ALA A 419 29.86 -9.73 2.86
C ALA A 419 30.95 -8.91 3.57
N PHE A 420 31.16 -9.09 4.88
CA PHE A 420 32.09 -8.31 5.71
C PHE A 420 33.27 -9.12 6.26
N ALA A 421 33.37 -10.39 5.86
CA ALA A 421 34.42 -11.32 6.27
C ALA A 421 35.65 -11.25 5.35
#